data_AF-A0A7V3XFF1-F1
#
_entry.id   AF-A0A7V3XFF1-F1
#
_cell.length_a   1.000
_cell.length_b   1.000
_cell.length_c   1.000
_cell.angle_alpha   90.00
_cell.angle_beta   90.00
_cell.angle_gamma   90.00
#
_symmetry.space_group_name_H-M   'P 1'
#
loop_
_entity.id
_entity.type
_entity.pdbx_description
1 polymer ?
#
loop_
_entity_poly.entity_id
_entity_poly.type
_entity_poly.pdbx_seq_one_letter_code
_entity_poly.pdbx_strand_id
1 'polypeptide(L)'
;MKKKRTTGVMARGEPMVWLTGGALASATLMVLGLLFLVFYQGVSTFWPRQLVAVTDRQGKKYLGEISREESYPLSRDLLQQLPEDVQNRIRQKGGIAERILIRTGNYDLYGDDFKWISLFEIQKKDYPPEALTVERLEWGPFYGFMEEFRIDGNPVAKGPEETWRTFEEFHSQARERYLKMRHLQKKDLGEVNFQLEQLRLKLRKAELSQGKDTAPYLEVKAQVEREEVPLTARYHQISELIGQLRTENNRYRVLLKEIGGGTKEIGVFEIIRAYRPNEMGFGEKLRIYFSRWWEFLSSEPREANTEGGVFPAIFGTFLMTVIMSLAVAPFGVIAALYLREYARQGPLVSGVRIAVNNLAGVPSIVFGVFGLGFFCYGVGGTLDSIFFPEKLPAPTFGTGGILWASLTLALLTVPVVIVATEEALASVPRSMREGSYACGASKWQTVRRIV
;
A
#
# COMPACT_ATOMS: atom_id res chain seq x y z
N MET A 1 -75.33 7.43 11.28
CA MET A 1 -73.97 7.94 10.95
C MET A 1 -72.90 7.09 11.64
N LYS A 2 -72.17 6.22 10.92
CA LYS A 2 -71.01 5.51 11.47
C LYS A 2 -69.81 6.47 11.46
N LYS A 3 -69.31 6.87 12.65
CA LYS A 3 -68.03 7.60 12.78
C LYS A 3 -66.91 6.71 12.23
N LYS A 4 -66.34 7.05 11.06
CA LYS A 4 -65.08 6.47 10.59
C LYS A 4 -64.00 6.82 11.62
N ARG A 5 -63.56 5.84 12.41
CA ARG A 5 -62.35 5.98 13.25
C ARG A 5 -61.16 6.06 12.30
N THR A 6 -60.63 7.25 12.08
CA THR A 6 -59.36 7.46 11.40
C THR A 6 -58.25 6.99 12.32
N THR A 7 -57.56 5.91 11.97
CA THR A 7 -56.35 5.47 12.66
C THR A 7 -55.27 6.53 12.49
N GLY A 8 -54.69 7.00 13.60
CA GLY A 8 -53.65 8.03 13.59
C GLY A 8 -52.39 7.56 12.86
N VAL A 9 -51.64 8.51 12.30
CA VAL A 9 -50.42 8.28 11.49
C VAL A 9 -49.39 7.39 12.22
N MET A 10 -49.26 7.54 13.54
CA MET A 10 -48.42 6.67 14.38
C MET A 10 -48.83 5.19 14.37
N ALA A 11 -50.14 4.89 14.29
CA ALA A 11 -50.66 3.53 14.28
C ALA A 11 -50.46 2.82 12.91
N ARG A 12 -50.08 3.57 11.86
CA ARG A 12 -49.79 3.03 10.52
C ARG A 12 -48.31 2.72 10.30
N GLY A 13 -47.44 3.07 11.25
CA GLY A 13 -45.98 2.88 11.12
C GLY A 13 -45.31 3.83 10.12
N GLU A 14 -46.05 4.73 9.47
CA GLU A 14 -45.53 5.71 8.51
C GLU A 14 -44.33 6.52 9.06
N PRO A 15 -44.33 6.99 10.34
CA PRO A 15 -43.17 7.69 10.89
C PRO A 15 -41.90 6.82 10.95
N MET A 16 -42.02 5.52 11.21
CA MET A 16 -40.88 4.60 11.26
C MET A 16 -40.32 4.32 9.87
N VAL A 17 -41.17 4.30 8.84
CA VAL A 17 -40.73 4.19 7.43
C VAL A 17 -39.93 5.43 7.02
N TRP A 18 -40.40 6.63 7.37
CA TRP A 18 -39.66 7.87 7.11
C TRP A 18 -38.35 7.93 7.91
N LEU A 19 -38.34 7.46 9.15
CA LEU A 19 -37.13 7.43 9.98
C LEU A 19 -36.09 6.45 9.42
N THR A 20 -36.50 5.24 9.03
CA THR A 20 -35.60 4.24 8.42
C THR A 20 -35.11 4.68 7.04
N GLY A 21 -35.99 5.24 6.21
CA GLY A 21 -35.61 5.83 4.93
C GLY A 21 -34.64 7.00 5.09
N GLY A 22 -34.90 7.89 6.05
CA GLY A 22 -34.03 9.01 6.39
C GLY A 22 -32.67 8.56 6.95
N ALA A 23 -32.64 7.52 7.79
CA ALA A 23 -31.42 6.92 8.31
C ALA A 23 -30.58 6.29 7.19
N LEU A 24 -31.21 5.55 6.28
CA LEU A 24 -30.54 4.97 5.12
C LEU A 24 -29.96 6.06 4.21
N ALA A 25 -30.75 7.08 3.87
CA ALA A 25 -30.28 8.21 3.07
C ALA A 25 -29.09 8.93 3.72
N SER A 26 -29.15 9.14 5.05
CA SER A 26 -28.05 9.73 5.81
C SER A 26 -26.79 8.86 5.77
N ALA A 27 -26.92 7.54 5.97
CA ALA A 27 -25.80 6.61 5.90
C ALA A 27 -25.16 6.60 4.50
N THR A 28 -25.97 6.59 3.44
CA THR A 28 -25.47 6.67 2.06
C THR A 28 -24.75 7.99 1.80
N LEU A 29 -25.30 9.12 2.25
CA LEU A 29 -24.64 10.42 2.14
C LEU A 29 -23.32 10.48 2.90
N MET A 30 -23.23 9.88 4.09
CA MET A 30 -21.98 9.78 4.84
C MET A 30 -20.92 8.96 4.10
N VAL A 31 -21.30 7.82 3.52
CA VAL A 31 -20.38 6.99 2.73
C VAL A 31 -19.89 7.75 1.50
N LEU A 32 -20.81 8.38 0.74
CA LEU A 32 -20.44 9.18 -0.43
C LEU A 32 -19.57 10.37 -0.05
N GLY A 33 -19.88 11.05 1.07
CA GLY A 33 -19.08 12.15 1.61
C GLY A 33 -17.68 11.71 2.01
N LEU A 34 -17.54 10.56 2.66
CA LEU A 34 -16.24 9.99 3.01
C LEU A 34 -15.45 9.60 1.76
N LEU A 35 -16.07 8.94 0.78
CA LEU A 35 -15.43 8.59 -0.49
C LEU A 35 -14.97 9.83 -1.25
N PHE A 36 -15.80 10.88 -1.28
CA PHE A 36 -15.45 12.16 -1.88
C PHE A 36 -14.28 12.81 -1.13
N LEU A 37 -14.30 12.83 0.21
CA LEU A 37 -13.20 13.35 1.02
C LEU A 37 -11.89 12.62 0.71
N VAL A 38 -11.90 11.29 0.72
CA VAL A 38 -10.72 10.46 0.41
C VAL A 38 -10.22 10.73 -1.01
N PHE A 39 -11.13 10.81 -1.98
CA PHE A 39 -10.79 11.14 -3.36
C PHE A 39 -10.18 12.53 -3.49
N TYR A 40 -10.81 13.55 -2.90
CA TYR A 40 -10.32 14.93 -2.92
C TYR A 40 -8.94 15.06 -2.27
N GLN A 41 -8.77 14.46 -1.08
CA GLN A 41 -7.50 14.47 -0.38
C GLN A 41 -6.43 13.76 -1.22
N GLY A 42 -6.73 12.58 -1.77
CA GLY A 42 -5.82 11.82 -2.63
C GLY A 42 -5.42 12.55 -3.90
N VAL A 43 -6.37 13.17 -4.60
CA VAL A 43 -6.12 13.98 -5.80
C VAL A 43 -5.22 15.18 -5.47
N SER A 44 -5.38 15.82 -4.31
CA SER A 44 -4.56 16.97 -3.93
C SER A 44 -3.11 16.61 -3.57
N THR A 45 -2.86 15.37 -3.13
CA THR A 45 -1.55 14.92 -2.63
C THR A 45 -0.50 14.82 -3.74
N PHE A 46 -0.87 14.33 -4.93
CA PHE A 46 0.08 14.12 -6.01
C PHE A 46 0.40 15.41 -6.80
N TRP A 47 -0.37 16.47 -6.59
CA TRP A 47 -0.21 17.73 -7.32
C TRP A 47 1.13 18.41 -6.98
N PRO A 48 1.97 18.78 -7.97
CA PRO A 48 3.22 19.50 -7.72
C PRO A 48 2.90 20.95 -7.29
N ARG A 49 3.03 21.21 -5.99
CA ARG A 49 2.80 22.54 -5.40
C ARG A 49 4.01 23.44 -5.63
N GLN A 50 3.75 24.74 -5.69
CA GLN A 50 4.81 25.74 -5.77
C GLN A 50 5.63 25.79 -4.47
N LEU A 51 6.91 26.11 -4.59
CA LEU A 51 7.81 26.28 -3.46
C LEU A 51 7.85 27.75 -3.06
N VAL A 52 7.51 28.02 -1.81
CA VAL A 52 7.58 29.35 -1.22
C VAL A 52 8.89 29.50 -0.45
N ALA A 53 9.64 30.55 -0.75
CA ALA A 53 10.76 31.01 0.06
C ALA A 53 10.25 32.04 1.07
N VAL A 54 10.33 31.71 2.36
CA VAL A 54 9.93 32.59 3.46
C VAL A 54 11.16 33.08 4.17
N THR A 55 11.31 34.40 4.28
CA THR A 55 12.30 35.03 5.16
C THR A 55 11.56 35.55 6.39
N ASP A 56 11.96 35.08 7.56
CA ASP A 56 11.44 35.59 8.82
C ASP A 56 12.08 36.92 9.21
N ARG A 57 11.48 37.62 10.18
CA ARG A 57 11.98 38.91 10.69
C ARG A 57 13.33 38.80 11.41
N GLN A 58 13.80 37.59 11.72
CA GLN A 58 15.13 37.33 12.28
C GLN A 58 16.17 37.06 11.18
N GLY A 59 15.77 37.09 9.90
CA GLY A 59 16.63 36.87 8.74
C GLY A 59 16.81 35.40 8.36
N LYS A 60 16.17 34.47 9.06
CA LYS A 60 16.25 33.04 8.73
C LYS A 60 15.29 32.72 7.58
N LYS A 61 15.77 31.89 6.66
CA LYS A 61 15.08 31.54 5.42
C LYS A 61 14.61 30.10 5.47
N TYR A 62 13.47 29.86 4.84
CA TYR A 62 12.86 28.55 4.68
C TYR A 62 12.36 28.42 3.26
N LEU A 63 12.49 27.24 2.67
CA LEU A 63 11.96 26.91 1.36
C LEU A 63 11.13 25.64 1.50
N GLY A 64 9.94 25.61 0.90
CA GLY A 64 9.12 24.42 0.93
C GLY A 64 7.70 24.63 0.42
N GLU A 65 6.87 23.61 0.56
CA GLU A 65 5.47 23.65 0.17
C GLU A 65 4.58 24.06 1.34
N ILE A 66 3.61 24.94 1.11
CA ILE A 66 2.58 25.23 2.13
C ILE A 66 1.66 24.01 2.23
N SER A 67 1.73 23.32 3.36
CA SER A 67 0.95 22.10 3.62
C SER A 67 -0.40 22.43 4.27
N ARG A 68 -0.39 23.33 5.26
CA ARG A 68 -1.57 23.67 6.07
C ARG A 68 -1.50 25.12 6.52
N GLU A 69 -2.66 25.74 6.67
CA GLU A 69 -2.82 27.03 7.35
C GLU A 69 -3.70 26.83 8.58
N GLU A 70 -3.39 27.51 9.68
CA GLU A 70 -4.11 27.35 10.93
C GLU A 70 -4.20 28.68 11.69
N SER A 71 -5.36 28.90 12.31
CA SER A 71 -5.59 29.97 13.27
C SER A 71 -5.44 29.43 14.69
N TYR A 72 -4.75 30.16 15.56
CA TYR A 72 -4.49 29.73 16.94
C TYR A 72 -4.56 30.93 17.90
N PRO A 73 -5.01 30.72 19.15
CA PRO A 73 -4.96 31.77 20.17
C PRO A 73 -3.50 32.04 20.56
N LEU A 74 -3.09 33.31 20.56
CA LEU A 74 -1.76 33.70 21.00
C LEU A 74 -1.77 33.99 22.51
N SER A 75 -0.76 33.49 23.24
CA SER A 75 -0.63 33.79 24.67
C SER A 75 -0.38 35.30 24.88
N ARG A 76 -0.90 35.84 25.99
CA ARG A 76 -0.78 37.28 26.29
C ARG A 76 0.67 37.74 26.40
N ASP A 77 1.54 36.90 26.93
CA ASP A 77 2.96 37.21 27.12
C ASP A 77 3.69 37.34 25.78
N LEU A 78 3.47 36.39 24.86
CA LEU A 78 4.00 36.48 23.49
C LEU A 78 3.43 37.69 22.75
N LEU A 79 2.12 37.97 22.91
CA LEU A 79 1.49 39.13 22.28
C LEU A 79 2.16 40.44 22.71
N GLN A 80 2.50 40.60 23.99
CA GLN A 80 3.15 41.82 24.50
C GLN A 80 4.58 42.02 23.97
N GLN A 81 5.26 40.95 23.57
CA GLN A 81 6.61 41.00 23.00
C GLN A 81 6.61 41.37 21.51
N LEU A 82 5.45 41.37 20.84
CA LEU A 82 5.34 41.71 19.43
C LEU A 82 5.29 43.22 19.21
N PRO A 83 5.67 43.72 18.01
CA PRO A 83 5.49 45.13 17.64
C PRO A 83 4.03 45.59 17.74
N GLU A 84 3.80 46.86 18.14
CA GLU A 84 2.45 47.40 18.41
C GLU A 84 1.47 47.27 17.23
N ASP A 85 1.96 47.40 16.00
CA ASP A 85 1.17 47.24 14.78
C ASP A 85 0.60 45.81 14.66
N VAL A 86 1.41 44.81 14.99
CA VAL A 86 1.01 43.39 15.02
C VAL A 86 0.06 43.13 16.18
N GLN A 87 0.36 43.69 17.36
CA GLN A 87 -0.51 43.54 18.53
C GLN A 87 -1.92 44.03 18.25
N ASN A 88 -2.05 45.20 17.63
CA ASN A 88 -3.34 45.81 17.32
C ASN A 88 -4.14 44.94 16.34
N ARG A 89 -3.50 44.38 15.31
CA ARG A 89 -4.15 43.45 14.36
C ARG A 89 -4.66 42.18 15.04
N ILE A 90 -3.85 41.58 15.91
CA ILE A 90 -4.22 40.34 16.62
C ILE A 90 -5.34 40.62 17.64
N ARG A 91 -5.30 41.76 18.36
CA ARG A 91 -6.37 42.18 19.28
C ARG A 91 -7.69 42.42 18.54
N GLN A 92 -7.67 43.04 17.36
CA GLN A 92 -8.85 43.20 16.51
C GLN A 92 -9.47 41.86 16.08
N LYS A 93 -8.64 40.83 15.89
CA LYS A 93 -9.06 39.44 15.63
C LYS A 93 -9.35 38.63 16.91
N GLY A 94 -9.59 39.29 18.04
CA GLY A 94 -9.95 38.62 19.30
C GLY A 94 -8.81 37.82 19.94
N GLY A 95 -7.55 38.17 19.67
CA GLY A 95 -6.38 37.45 20.20
C GLY A 95 -5.95 36.24 19.37
N ILE A 96 -6.51 36.07 18.18
CA ILE A 96 -6.22 34.96 17.27
C ILE A 96 -5.14 35.37 16.28
N ALA A 97 -4.08 34.58 16.20
CA ALA A 97 -3.02 34.68 15.20
C ALA A 97 -3.15 33.57 14.15
N GLU A 98 -2.52 33.78 13.01
CA GLU A 98 -2.49 32.83 11.90
C GLU A 98 -1.06 32.34 11.68
N ARG A 99 -0.91 31.05 11.37
CA ARG A 99 0.38 30.42 11.05
C ARG A 99 0.23 29.48 9.87
N ILE A 100 1.34 29.29 9.16
CA ILE A 100 1.44 28.35 8.04
C ILE A 100 2.41 27.22 8.41
N LEU A 101 2.07 26.01 8.00
CA LEU A 101 2.93 24.83 8.07
C LEU A 101 3.60 24.67 6.71
N ILE A 102 4.90 24.87 6.67
CA ILE A 102 5.71 24.65 5.48
C ILE A 102 6.35 23.27 5.60
N ARG A 103 6.18 22.42 4.58
CA ARG A 103 6.97 21.20 4.43
C ARG A 103 8.32 21.61 3.85
N THR A 104 9.32 21.80 4.72
CA THR A 104 10.69 22.16 4.35
C THR A 104 11.49 20.97 3.83
N GLY A 105 10.97 19.74 4.01
CA GLY A 105 11.65 18.52 3.58
C GLY A 105 13.05 18.43 4.19
N ASN A 106 14.01 17.91 3.42
CA ASN A 106 15.42 17.90 3.80
C ASN A 106 15.66 17.20 5.16
N TYR A 107 14.90 16.13 5.45
CA TYR A 107 14.92 15.41 6.73
C TYR A 107 16.34 15.03 7.17
N ASP A 108 17.21 14.67 6.23
CA ASP A 108 18.59 14.29 6.49
C ASP A 108 19.50 15.45 6.94
N LEU A 109 19.09 16.70 6.76
CA LEU A 109 19.80 17.89 7.24
C LEU A 109 19.31 18.36 8.62
N TYR A 110 18.01 18.21 8.92
CA TYR A 110 17.39 18.84 10.11
C TYR A 110 16.67 17.88 11.05
N GLY A 111 16.37 16.65 10.63
CA GLY A 111 15.58 15.68 11.38
C GLY A 111 14.09 16.01 11.50
N ASP A 112 13.61 17.05 10.78
CA ASP A 112 12.20 17.45 10.73
C ASP A 112 11.87 17.93 9.31
N ASP A 113 10.73 17.49 8.80
CA ASP A 113 10.22 17.81 7.46
C ASP A 113 9.32 19.04 7.46
N PHE A 114 8.85 19.48 8.63
CA PHE A 114 7.80 20.47 8.74
C PHE A 114 8.18 21.60 9.68
N LYS A 115 7.75 22.81 9.33
CA LYS A 115 7.94 23.97 10.19
C LYS A 115 6.72 24.87 10.22
N TRP A 116 6.27 25.16 11.44
CA TRP A 116 5.30 26.23 11.68
C TRP A 116 5.98 27.58 11.67
N ILE A 117 5.41 28.51 10.91
CA ILE A 117 5.84 29.91 10.87
C ILE A 117 4.61 30.79 11.03
N SER A 118 4.63 31.68 12.02
CA SER A 118 3.53 32.59 12.27
C SER A 118 3.51 33.69 11.21
N LEU A 119 2.33 34.07 10.69
CA LEU A 119 2.27 35.05 9.60
C LEU A 119 2.88 36.41 9.97
N PHE A 120 2.86 36.79 11.26
CA PHE A 120 3.49 38.01 11.74
C PHE A 120 5.02 37.94 11.85
N GLU A 121 5.59 36.74 11.85
CA GLU A 121 7.06 36.53 11.82
C GLU A 121 7.60 36.64 10.41
N ILE A 122 6.75 36.52 9.39
CA ILE A 122 7.15 36.55 7.98
C ILE A 122 7.44 37.99 7.56
N GLN A 123 8.67 38.23 7.13
CA GLN A 123 9.09 39.51 6.55
C GLN A 123 8.81 39.53 5.04
N LYS A 124 9.16 38.44 4.34
CA LYS A 124 9.05 38.35 2.88
C LYS A 124 8.65 36.94 2.45
N LYS A 125 7.79 36.84 1.43
CA LYS A 125 7.47 35.61 0.71
C LYS A 125 7.86 35.78 -0.75
N ASP A 126 8.67 34.88 -1.28
CA ASP A 126 9.07 34.83 -2.69
C ASP A 126 8.79 33.43 -3.28
N TYR A 127 8.73 33.34 -4.59
CA TYR A 127 8.62 32.07 -5.33
C TYR A 127 9.78 31.99 -6.33
N PRO A 128 10.98 31.57 -5.89
CA PRO A 128 12.16 31.56 -6.75
C PRO A 128 11.94 30.61 -7.94
N PRO A 129 12.10 31.06 -9.20
CA PRO A 129 11.87 30.22 -10.37
C PRO A 129 12.82 29.00 -10.40
N GLU A 130 14.06 29.19 -9.95
CA GLU A 130 15.09 28.15 -9.88
C GLU A 130 14.93 27.15 -8.73
N ALA A 131 13.91 27.31 -7.87
CA ALA A 131 13.66 26.40 -6.75
C ALA A 131 13.21 25.02 -7.25
N LEU A 132 13.83 23.98 -6.70
CA LEU A 132 13.68 22.59 -7.14
C LEU A 132 13.03 21.74 -6.05
N THR A 133 12.12 20.87 -6.49
CA THR A 133 11.70 19.70 -5.75
C THR A 133 12.45 18.49 -6.29
N VAL A 134 13.22 17.83 -5.44
CA VAL A 134 14.00 16.63 -5.78
C VAL A 134 13.43 15.46 -4.97
N GLU A 135 12.75 14.54 -5.64
CA GLU A 135 12.28 13.29 -5.03
C GLU A 135 13.41 12.27 -5.03
N ARG A 136 13.71 11.72 -3.86
CA ARG A 136 14.86 10.84 -3.63
C ARG A 136 14.41 9.43 -3.27
N LEU A 137 15.30 8.46 -3.47
CA LEU A 137 15.08 7.08 -3.06
C LEU A 137 14.91 6.92 -1.54
N GLU A 138 15.60 7.76 -0.77
CA GLU A 138 15.67 7.73 0.70
C GLU A 138 15.55 9.16 1.25
N TRP A 139 15.15 9.30 2.52
CA TRP A 139 15.09 10.59 3.25
C TRP A 139 14.07 11.61 2.72
N GLY A 140 13.05 11.17 1.98
CA GLY A 140 11.98 12.03 1.48
C GLY A 140 12.45 13.10 0.47
N PRO A 141 11.60 14.10 0.17
CA PRO A 141 11.91 15.12 -0.81
C PRO A 141 12.97 16.09 -0.29
N PHE A 142 13.81 16.54 -1.22
CA PHE A 142 14.70 17.67 -1.00
C PHE A 142 14.14 18.92 -1.69
N TYR A 143 14.08 20.04 -0.97
CA TYR A 143 13.72 21.35 -1.50
C TYR A 143 14.92 22.30 -1.42
N GLY A 144 15.29 22.88 -2.56
CA GLY A 144 16.46 23.76 -2.65
C GLY A 144 16.86 24.06 -4.08
N PHE A 145 18.16 24.10 -4.32
CA PHE A 145 18.78 24.47 -5.58
C PHE A 145 19.86 23.45 -5.94
N MET A 146 20.12 23.28 -7.24
CA MET A 146 21.29 22.55 -7.71
C MET A 146 22.46 23.51 -7.83
N GLU A 147 23.58 23.23 -7.17
CA GLU A 147 24.73 24.14 -7.15
C GLU A 147 25.88 23.68 -8.03
N GLU A 148 26.15 22.37 -8.06
CA GLU A 148 27.30 21.83 -8.78
C GLU A 148 27.04 20.39 -9.26
N PHE A 149 27.38 20.08 -10.51
CA PHE A 149 27.38 18.71 -11.02
C PHE A 149 28.82 18.19 -11.04
N ARG A 150 29.03 16.97 -10.53
CA ARG A 150 30.36 16.34 -10.47
C ARG A 150 30.39 15.03 -11.22
N ILE A 151 31.48 14.81 -11.96
CA ILE A 151 31.84 13.54 -12.56
C ILE A 151 33.21 13.14 -12.01
N ASP A 152 33.30 11.96 -11.42
CA ASP A 152 34.53 11.45 -10.79
C ASP A 152 35.09 12.40 -9.71
N GLY A 153 34.19 13.09 -9.01
CA GLY A 153 34.53 14.09 -7.98
C GLY A 153 34.93 15.46 -8.54
N ASN A 154 35.09 15.62 -9.85
CA ASN A 154 35.45 16.89 -10.47
C ASN A 154 34.20 17.67 -10.88
N PRO A 155 34.12 18.99 -10.59
CA PRO A 155 33.01 19.82 -11.04
C PRO A 155 33.04 19.99 -12.56
N VAL A 156 31.95 19.62 -13.23
CA VAL A 156 31.77 19.76 -14.68
C VAL A 156 30.73 20.82 -15.05
N ALA A 157 29.86 21.21 -14.11
CA ALA A 157 28.90 22.31 -14.26
C ALA A 157 28.74 23.02 -12.92
N LYS A 158 28.60 24.35 -12.94
CA LYS A 158 28.43 25.17 -11.73
C LYS A 158 27.30 26.18 -11.88
N GLY A 159 26.54 26.34 -10.81
CA GLY A 159 25.38 27.23 -10.73
C GLY A 159 24.08 26.56 -11.19
N PRO A 160 22.92 27.14 -10.83
CA PRO A 160 21.62 26.47 -10.97
C PRO A 160 21.23 26.06 -12.38
N GLU A 161 21.48 26.90 -13.37
CA GLU A 161 21.07 26.64 -14.77
C GLU A 161 21.95 25.61 -15.46
N GLU A 162 23.27 25.77 -15.37
CA GLU A 162 24.22 24.84 -15.99
C GLU A 162 24.11 23.45 -15.35
N THR A 163 24.06 23.40 -14.02
CA THR A 163 23.90 22.14 -13.27
C THR A 163 22.59 21.44 -13.60
N TRP A 164 21.49 22.18 -13.75
CA TRP A 164 20.19 21.63 -14.14
C TRP A 164 20.24 21.00 -15.52
N ARG A 165 20.80 21.69 -16.51
CA ARG A 165 20.93 21.18 -17.88
C ARG A 165 21.79 19.92 -17.94
N THR A 166 22.92 19.89 -17.22
CA THR A 166 23.77 18.69 -17.13
C THR A 166 23.05 17.55 -16.40
N PHE A 167 22.28 17.85 -15.35
CA PHE A 167 21.45 16.85 -14.68
C PHE A 167 20.44 16.22 -15.64
N GLU A 168 19.71 17.01 -16.43
CA GLU A 168 18.73 16.49 -17.40
C GLU A 168 19.37 15.57 -18.45
N GLU A 169 20.61 15.84 -18.85
CA GLU A 169 21.37 15.02 -19.80
C GLU A 169 21.72 13.63 -19.23
N PHE A 170 22.18 13.56 -17.98
CA PHE A 170 22.70 12.32 -17.39
C PHE A 170 21.71 11.55 -16.52
N HIS A 171 20.64 12.20 -16.03
CA HIS A 171 19.70 11.60 -15.07
C HIS A 171 19.04 10.32 -15.59
N SER A 172 18.51 10.37 -16.81
CA SER A 172 17.82 9.23 -17.43
C SER A 172 18.72 8.00 -17.54
N GLN A 173 19.96 8.18 -17.99
CA GLN A 173 20.94 7.11 -18.13
C GLN A 173 21.37 6.54 -16.76
N ALA A 174 21.57 7.41 -15.76
CA ALA A 174 21.88 6.97 -14.40
C ALA A 174 20.74 6.13 -13.80
N ARG A 175 19.49 6.53 -14.06
CA ARG A 175 18.30 5.77 -13.65
C ARG A 175 18.14 4.46 -14.39
N GLU A 176 18.41 4.41 -15.69
CA GLU A 176 18.38 3.16 -16.46
C GLU A 176 19.41 2.16 -15.92
N ARG A 177 20.65 2.60 -15.66
CA ARG A 177 21.69 1.77 -15.04
C ARG A 177 21.28 1.25 -13.67
N TYR A 178 20.63 2.09 -12.85
CA TYR A 178 20.12 1.69 -11.54
C TYR A 178 19.01 0.64 -11.65
N LEU A 179 18.05 0.84 -12.56
CA LEU A 179 16.96 -0.10 -12.80
C LEU A 179 17.48 -1.44 -13.34
N LYS A 180 18.45 -1.40 -14.25
CA LYS A 180 19.15 -2.61 -14.74
C LYS A 180 19.87 -3.34 -13.62
N MET A 181 20.59 -2.62 -12.77
CA MET A 181 21.24 -3.21 -11.58
C MET A 181 20.21 -3.87 -10.65
N ARG A 182 19.08 -3.21 -10.37
CA ARG A 182 17.99 -3.78 -9.57
C ARG A 182 17.38 -5.02 -10.21
N HIS A 183 17.23 -5.04 -11.54
CA HIS A 183 16.74 -6.20 -12.27
C HIS A 183 17.71 -7.38 -12.13
N LEU A 184 19.01 -7.17 -12.40
CA LEU A 184 20.05 -8.18 -12.22
C LEU A 184 20.07 -8.76 -10.80
N GLN A 185 19.91 -7.90 -9.78
CA GLN A 185 19.89 -8.33 -8.38
C GLN A 185 18.63 -9.14 -8.02
N LYS A 186 17.45 -8.69 -8.43
CA LYS A 186 16.18 -9.30 -8.00
C LYS A 186 15.75 -10.48 -8.87
N LYS A 187 16.06 -10.46 -10.17
CA LYS A 187 15.60 -11.45 -11.14
C LYS A 187 16.72 -12.43 -11.46
N ASP A 188 17.77 -11.99 -12.14
CA ASP A 188 18.81 -12.89 -12.65
C ASP A 188 19.59 -13.58 -11.53
N LEU A 189 20.09 -12.81 -10.55
CA LEU A 189 20.79 -13.36 -9.39
C LEU A 189 19.84 -14.18 -8.51
N GLY A 190 18.58 -13.74 -8.40
CA GLY A 190 17.53 -14.48 -7.70
C GLY A 190 17.25 -15.85 -8.31
N GLU A 191 17.21 -15.95 -9.65
CA GLU A 191 17.03 -17.20 -10.38
C GLU A 191 18.23 -18.14 -10.18
N VAL A 192 19.46 -17.62 -10.28
CA VAL A 192 20.67 -18.42 -10.03
C VAL A 192 20.70 -18.93 -8.59
N ASN A 193 20.40 -18.07 -7.61
CA ASN A 193 20.33 -18.48 -6.20
C ASN A 193 19.23 -19.53 -5.97
N PHE A 194 18.08 -19.41 -6.64
CA PHE A 194 17.04 -20.41 -6.59
C PHE A 194 17.51 -21.76 -7.15
N GLN A 195 18.21 -21.76 -8.28
CA GLN A 195 18.76 -22.98 -8.89
C GLN A 195 19.82 -23.64 -8.00
N LEU A 196 20.73 -22.85 -7.42
CA LEU A 196 21.72 -23.33 -6.45
C LEU A 196 21.05 -23.95 -5.22
N GLU A 197 19.99 -23.32 -4.70
CA GLU A 197 19.22 -23.87 -3.59
C GLU A 197 18.51 -25.19 -3.99
N GLN A 198 17.98 -25.32 -5.20
CA GLN A 198 17.42 -26.60 -5.69
C GLN A 198 18.47 -27.71 -5.74
N LEU A 199 19.71 -27.41 -6.18
CA LEU A 199 20.80 -28.38 -6.17
C LEU A 199 21.17 -28.82 -4.75
N ARG A 200 21.24 -27.87 -3.82
CA ARG A 200 21.46 -28.14 -2.40
C ARG A 200 20.37 -29.05 -1.82
N LEU A 201 19.10 -28.78 -2.13
CA LEU A 201 17.96 -29.59 -1.70
C LEU A 201 17.99 -31.00 -2.32
N LYS A 202 18.38 -31.14 -3.58
CA LYS A 202 18.56 -32.44 -4.26
C LYS A 202 19.61 -33.29 -3.55
N LEU A 203 20.75 -32.70 -3.18
CA LEU A 203 21.80 -33.38 -2.41
C LEU A 203 21.29 -33.79 -1.03
N ARG A 204 20.59 -32.89 -0.33
CA ARG A 204 20.01 -33.15 0.99
C ARG A 204 18.98 -34.30 0.96
N LYS A 205 18.17 -34.37 -0.09
CA LYS A 205 17.20 -35.45 -0.31
C LYS A 205 17.89 -36.81 -0.51
N ALA A 206 18.98 -36.86 -1.26
CA ALA A 206 19.78 -38.07 -1.42
C ALA A 206 20.38 -38.52 -0.08
N GLU A 207 20.92 -37.58 0.70
CA GLU A 207 21.44 -37.85 2.05
C GLU A 207 20.36 -38.46 2.98
N LEU A 208 19.14 -37.89 2.97
CA LEU A 208 18.03 -38.38 3.80
C LEU A 208 17.49 -39.74 3.38
N SER A 209 17.47 -40.04 2.08
CA SER A 209 16.85 -41.26 1.55
C SER A 209 17.80 -42.45 1.44
N GLN A 210 19.07 -42.20 1.10
CA GLN A 210 20.06 -43.25 0.80
C GLN A 210 21.15 -43.34 1.85
N GLY A 211 21.28 -42.32 2.72
CA GLY A 211 22.38 -42.23 3.68
C GLY A 211 23.62 -41.58 3.07
N LYS A 212 24.32 -40.82 3.91
CA LYS A 212 25.54 -40.11 3.53
C LYS A 212 26.64 -41.08 3.10
N ASP A 213 27.43 -40.69 2.10
CA ASP A 213 28.61 -41.42 1.59
C ASP A 213 28.31 -42.82 1.01
N THR A 214 27.05 -43.12 0.70
CA THR A 214 26.68 -44.29 -0.10
C THR A 214 26.98 -44.06 -1.58
N ALA A 215 27.20 -45.14 -2.36
CA ALA A 215 27.49 -45.01 -3.79
C ALA A 215 26.43 -44.17 -4.55
N PRO A 216 25.11 -44.38 -4.34
CA PRO A 216 24.08 -43.53 -4.95
C PRO A 216 24.16 -42.05 -4.53
N TYR A 217 24.50 -41.75 -3.27
CA TYR A 217 24.72 -40.38 -2.81
C TYR A 217 25.92 -39.73 -3.50
N LEU A 218 27.03 -40.45 -3.65
CA LEU A 218 28.24 -39.96 -4.31
C LEU A 218 28.00 -39.66 -5.81
N GLU A 219 27.17 -40.45 -6.48
CA GLU A 219 26.76 -40.17 -7.86
C GLU A 219 25.95 -38.87 -7.97
N VAL A 220 24.96 -38.68 -7.08
CA VAL A 220 24.17 -37.44 -7.03
C VAL A 220 25.06 -36.25 -6.68
N LYS A 221 26.00 -36.40 -5.75
CA LYS A 221 26.97 -35.38 -5.39
C LYS A 221 27.81 -34.95 -6.59
N ALA A 222 28.38 -35.92 -7.33
CA ALA A 222 29.16 -35.63 -8.54
C ALA A 222 28.31 -34.98 -9.65
N GLN A 223 27.02 -35.30 -9.74
CA GLN A 223 26.09 -34.60 -10.64
C GLN A 223 25.85 -33.14 -10.20
N VAL A 224 25.54 -32.94 -8.91
CA VAL A 224 25.30 -31.61 -8.34
C VAL A 224 26.53 -30.71 -8.52
N GLU A 225 27.73 -31.20 -8.22
CA GLU A 225 28.98 -30.46 -8.41
C GLU A 225 29.19 -30.05 -9.88
N ARG A 226 28.83 -30.91 -10.85
CA ARG A 226 28.90 -30.58 -12.28
C ARG A 226 27.90 -29.51 -12.70
N GLU A 227 26.68 -29.55 -12.15
CA GLU A 227 25.62 -28.55 -12.44
C GLU A 227 25.86 -27.22 -11.70
N GLU A 228 26.55 -27.25 -10.56
CA GLU A 228 26.88 -26.07 -9.75
C GLU A 228 27.93 -25.18 -10.42
N VAL A 229 28.96 -25.76 -11.06
CA VAL A 229 30.06 -25.01 -11.72
C VAL A 229 29.56 -23.91 -12.67
N PRO A 230 28.69 -24.18 -13.68
CA PRO A 230 28.21 -23.13 -14.57
C PRO A 230 27.31 -22.11 -13.87
N LEU A 231 26.57 -22.49 -12.83
CA LEU A 231 25.73 -21.58 -12.06
C LEU A 231 26.56 -20.60 -11.22
N THR A 232 27.61 -21.09 -10.55
CA THR A 232 28.57 -20.27 -9.82
C THR A 232 29.31 -19.31 -10.75
N ALA A 233 29.70 -19.77 -11.95
CA ALA A 233 30.27 -18.88 -12.97
C ALA A 233 29.28 -17.77 -13.38
N ARG A 234 28.00 -18.10 -13.63
CA ARG A 234 26.94 -17.13 -13.96
C ARG A 234 26.68 -16.16 -12.80
N TYR A 235 26.67 -16.64 -11.56
CA TYR A 235 26.56 -15.82 -10.35
C TYR A 235 27.67 -14.75 -10.30
N HIS A 236 28.91 -15.15 -10.55
CA HIS A 236 30.06 -14.24 -10.57
C HIS A 236 29.95 -13.22 -11.70
N GLN A 237 29.57 -13.63 -12.91
CA GLN A 237 29.36 -12.72 -14.04
C GLN A 237 28.29 -11.65 -13.74
N ILE A 238 27.14 -12.07 -13.20
CA ILE A 238 26.06 -11.13 -12.83
C ILE A 238 26.54 -10.18 -11.73
N SER A 239 27.24 -10.70 -10.72
CA SER A 239 27.79 -9.91 -9.61
C SER A 239 28.81 -8.88 -10.09
N GLU A 240 29.65 -9.24 -11.06
CA GLU A 240 30.61 -8.34 -11.69
C GLU A 240 29.91 -7.22 -12.47
N LEU A 241 28.90 -7.56 -13.28
CA LEU A 241 28.09 -6.57 -14.01
C LEU A 241 27.38 -5.59 -13.06
N ILE A 242 26.84 -6.10 -11.95
CA ILE A 242 26.26 -5.25 -10.89
C ILE A 242 27.33 -4.30 -10.32
N GLY A 243 28.54 -4.81 -10.06
CA GLY A 243 29.68 -4.02 -9.61
C GLY A 243 30.06 -2.92 -10.61
N GLN A 244 30.17 -3.24 -11.89
CA GLN A 244 30.48 -2.30 -12.96
C GLN A 244 29.42 -1.20 -13.09
N LEU A 245 28.13 -1.57 -13.12
CA LEU A 245 27.02 -0.62 -13.17
C LEU A 245 27.00 0.31 -11.95
N ARG A 246 27.28 -0.23 -10.76
CA ARG A 246 27.36 0.54 -9.51
C ARG A 246 28.52 1.53 -9.57
N THR A 247 29.71 1.08 -9.95
CA THR A 247 30.89 1.93 -10.07
C THR A 247 30.65 3.05 -11.06
N GLU A 248 30.10 2.76 -12.24
CA GLU A 248 29.76 3.77 -13.24
C GLU A 248 28.73 4.78 -12.71
N ASN A 249 27.65 4.33 -12.05
CA ASN A 249 26.65 5.25 -11.50
C ASN A 249 27.17 6.13 -10.35
N ASN A 250 28.14 5.64 -9.56
CA ASN A 250 28.70 6.39 -8.45
C ASN A 250 29.55 7.58 -8.89
N ARG A 251 29.96 7.64 -10.16
CA ARG A 251 30.74 8.73 -10.76
C ARG A 251 29.94 10.03 -10.83
N TYR A 252 28.62 9.93 -11.04
CA TYR A 252 27.73 11.07 -11.27
C TYR A 252 27.07 11.52 -9.96
N ARG A 253 27.47 12.71 -9.49
CA ARG A 253 27.00 13.30 -8.23
C ARG A 253 26.48 14.71 -8.48
N VAL A 254 25.50 15.14 -7.70
CA VAL A 254 25.01 16.52 -7.70
C VAL A 254 25.04 17.08 -6.29
N LEU A 255 25.58 18.29 -6.15
CA LEU A 255 25.54 19.07 -4.93
C LEU A 255 24.26 19.90 -4.91
N LEU A 256 23.39 19.57 -3.96
CA LEU A 256 22.18 20.32 -3.68
C LEU A 256 22.43 21.31 -2.55
N LYS A 257 21.81 22.48 -2.65
CA LYS A 257 21.91 23.57 -1.68
C LYS A 257 20.54 23.96 -1.18
N GLU A 258 20.37 23.97 0.12
CA GLU A 258 19.19 24.45 0.83
C GLU A 258 19.29 25.99 1.02
N ILE A 259 18.15 26.67 1.15
CA ILE A 259 18.08 28.15 1.14
C ILE A 259 18.78 28.83 2.33
N GLY A 260 18.83 28.17 3.49
CA GLY A 260 19.58 28.54 4.68
C GLY A 260 21.07 28.17 4.63
N GLY A 261 21.55 27.57 3.53
CA GLY A 261 22.96 27.31 3.25
C GLY A 261 23.44 25.90 3.53
N GLY A 262 22.57 25.00 3.98
CA GLY A 262 22.91 23.57 4.08
C GLY A 262 23.20 22.99 2.71
N THR A 263 24.20 22.11 2.59
CA THR A 263 24.51 21.43 1.33
C THR A 263 24.42 19.92 1.49
N LYS A 264 24.02 19.25 0.41
CA LYS A 264 23.93 17.80 0.35
C LYS A 264 24.39 17.30 -1.00
N GLU A 265 25.43 16.48 -1.01
CA GLU A 265 25.85 15.75 -2.19
C GLU A 265 25.10 14.41 -2.28
N ILE A 266 24.46 14.14 -3.41
CA ILE A 266 23.73 12.88 -3.66
C ILE A 266 24.10 12.29 -5.02
N GLY A 267 23.91 10.97 -5.14
CA GLY A 267 24.05 10.26 -6.41
C GLY A 267 22.93 10.66 -7.37
N VAL A 268 23.26 10.91 -8.64
CA VAL A 268 22.23 11.23 -9.65
C VAL A 268 21.21 10.10 -9.79
N PHE A 269 21.64 8.85 -9.61
CA PHE A 269 20.77 7.68 -9.63
C PHE A 269 19.80 7.61 -8.43
N GLU A 270 20.09 8.31 -7.33
CA GLU A 270 19.27 8.36 -6.12
C GLU A 270 18.07 9.31 -6.28
N ILE A 271 18.11 10.19 -7.29
CA ILE A 271 17.02 11.11 -7.64
C ILE A 271 16.00 10.36 -8.49
N ILE A 272 14.77 10.20 -8.02
CA ILE A 272 13.68 9.58 -8.79
C ILE A 272 13.20 10.55 -9.87
N ARG A 273 12.94 11.79 -9.45
CA ARG A 273 12.61 12.92 -10.32
C ARG A 273 13.05 14.21 -9.65
N ALA A 274 13.37 15.20 -10.47
CA ALA A 274 13.50 16.58 -10.04
C ALA A 274 12.69 17.46 -10.98
N TYR A 275 12.14 18.56 -10.47
CA TYR A 275 11.40 19.53 -11.27
C TYR A 275 11.34 20.89 -10.58
N ARG A 276 11.08 21.95 -11.36
CA ARG A 276 10.98 23.35 -10.91
C ARG A 276 9.52 23.81 -10.85
N PRO A 277 8.78 23.55 -9.75
CA PRO A 277 7.33 23.75 -9.73
C PRO A 277 6.87 25.20 -9.90
N ASN A 278 7.77 26.16 -9.69
CA ASN A 278 7.49 27.59 -9.81
C ASN A 278 7.49 28.07 -11.27
N GLU A 279 8.30 27.45 -12.14
CA GLU A 279 8.34 27.72 -13.59
C GLU A 279 7.29 26.92 -14.37
N MET A 280 6.81 25.81 -13.78
CA MET A 280 5.98 24.86 -14.51
C MET A 280 4.61 25.42 -14.92
N GLY A 281 4.28 25.23 -16.20
CA GLY A 281 2.94 25.42 -16.73
C GLY A 281 1.96 24.32 -16.27
N PHE A 282 0.66 24.54 -16.49
CA PHE A 282 -0.37 23.55 -16.12
C PHE A 282 -0.17 22.17 -16.76
N GLY A 283 0.25 22.13 -18.04
CA GLY A 283 0.51 20.88 -18.76
C GLY A 283 1.67 20.07 -18.18
N GLU A 284 2.75 20.73 -17.76
CA GLU A 284 3.89 20.07 -17.11
C GLU A 284 3.50 19.55 -15.72
N LYS A 285 2.70 20.32 -14.98
CA LYS A 285 2.16 19.89 -13.68
C LYS A 285 1.31 18.64 -13.83
N LEU A 286 0.47 18.57 -14.87
CA LEU A 286 -0.29 17.35 -15.21
C LEU A 286 0.62 16.17 -15.52
N ARG A 287 1.72 16.37 -16.27
CA ARG A 287 2.68 15.30 -16.57
C ARG A 287 3.27 14.70 -15.28
N ILE A 288 3.72 15.55 -14.36
CA ILE A 288 4.27 15.10 -13.07
C ILE A 288 3.19 14.44 -12.22
N TYR A 289 1.99 15.00 -12.19
CA TYR A 289 0.85 14.45 -11.48
C TYR A 289 0.53 13.00 -11.88
N PHE A 290 0.35 12.74 -13.18
CA PHE A 290 0.10 11.38 -13.67
C PHE A 290 1.30 10.45 -13.47
N SER A 291 2.51 10.99 -13.58
CA SER A 291 3.74 10.21 -13.33
C SER A 291 3.85 9.75 -11.87
N ARG A 292 3.50 10.61 -10.90
CA ARG A 292 3.41 10.25 -9.47
C ARG A 292 2.31 9.25 -9.18
N TRP A 293 1.13 9.43 -9.80
CA TRP A 293 0.03 8.47 -9.69
C TRP A 293 0.39 7.08 -10.20
N TRP A 294 1.05 7.02 -11.36
CA TRP A 294 1.52 5.76 -11.92
C TRP A 294 2.58 5.12 -11.02
N GLU A 295 3.53 5.90 -10.50
CA GLU A 295 4.51 5.41 -9.53
C GLU A 295 3.83 4.83 -8.29
N PHE A 296 2.86 5.54 -7.72
CA PHE A 296 2.11 5.10 -6.55
C PHE A 296 1.39 3.76 -6.78
N LEU A 297 0.76 3.57 -7.95
CA LEU A 297 0.01 2.35 -8.24
C LEU A 297 0.89 1.17 -8.64
N SER A 298 2.03 1.40 -9.31
CA SER A 298 2.83 0.35 -9.94
C SER A 298 4.13 0.01 -9.21
N SER A 299 4.64 0.91 -8.36
CA SER A 299 5.91 0.70 -7.66
C SER A 299 5.75 -0.04 -6.34
N GLU A 300 6.87 -0.55 -5.83
CA GLU A 300 6.99 -1.09 -4.49
C GLU A 300 7.08 0.03 -3.44
N PRO A 301 6.68 -0.22 -2.18
CA PRO A 301 6.84 0.74 -1.10
C PRO A 301 8.32 0.94 -0.74
N ARG A 302 8.64 2.13 -0.25
CA ARG A 302 9.96 2.56 0.24
C ARG A 302 9.81 3.24 1.60
N GLU A 303 10.92 3.47 2.30
CA GLU A 303 10.96 4.25 3.56
C GLU A 303 9.88 3.81 4.57
N ALA A 304 9.83 2.52 4.90
CA ALA A 304 8.83 1.94 5.80
C ALA A 304 7.36 2.21 5.39
N ASN A 305 7.08 2.25 4.09
CA ASN A 305 5.79 2.55 3.46
C ASN A 305 5.36 4.03 3.56
N THR A 306 6.28 4.95 3.85
CA THR A 306 5.98 6.40 3.80
C THR A 306 6.11 6.96 2.38
N GLU A 307 6.91 6.33 1.52
CA GLU A 307 7.16 6.76 0.14
C GLU A 307 7.07 5.57 -0.84
N GLY A 308 7.04 5.83 -2.15
CA GLY A 308 6.96 4.79 -3.17
C GLY A 308 5.53 4.38 -3.53
N GLY A 309 5.33 3.11 -3.90
CA GLY A 309 4.04 2.61 -4.37
C GLY A 309 3.39 1.54 -3.50
N VAL A 310 2.14 1.22 -3.82
CA VAL A 310 1.27 0.29 -3.09
C VAL A 310 0.98 -1.00 -3.87
N PHE A 311 1.69 -1.23 -4.99
CA PHE A 311 1.40 -2.36 -5.88
C PHE A 311 1.37 -3.72 -5.17
N PRO A 312 2.36 -4.10 -4.33
CA PRO A 312 2.35 -5.39 -3.64
C PRO A 312 1.16 -5.54 -2.69
N ALA A 313 0.70 -4.46 -2.06
CA ALA A 313 -0.45 -4.47 -1.16
C ALA A 313 -1.77 -4.66 -1.92
N ILE A 314 -1.93 -3.98 -3.07
CA ILE A 314 -3.09 -4.16 -3.96
C ILE A 314 -3.13 -5.60 -4.46
N PHE A 315 -2.00 -6.09 -5.00
CA PHE A 315 -1.92 -7.45 -5.54
C PHE A 315 -2.16 -8.51 -4.47
N GLY A 316 -1.55 -8.36 -3.30
CA GLY A 316 -1.74 -9.26 -2.16
C GLY A 316 -3.19 -9.31 -1.69
N THR A 317 -3.84 -8.14 -1.56
CA THR A 317 -5.26 -8.05 -1.17
C THR A 317 -6.18 -8.67 -2.20
N PHE A 318 -5.94 -8.41 -3.49
CA PHE A 318 -6.68 -9.01 -4.58
C PHE A 318 -6.55 -10.54 -4.57
N LEU A 319 -5.33 -11.06 -4.52
CA LEU A 319 -5.07 -12.50 -4.52
C LEU A 319 -5.68 -13.17 -3.28
N MET A 320 -5.56 -12.55 -2.10
CA MET A 320 -6.19 -13.06 -0.89
C MET A 320 -7.72 -13.14 -1.02
N THR A 321 -8.33 -12.08 -1.56
CA THR A 321 -9.79 -12.02 -1.77
C THR A 321 -10.25 -13.08 -2.77
N VAL A 322 -9.51 -13.30 -3.85
CA VAL A 322 -9.82 -14.33 -4.86
C VAL A 322 -9.72 -15.72 -4.25
N ILE A 323 -8.62 -16.05 -3.56
CA ILE A 323 -8.43 -17.37 -2.94
C ILE A 323 -9.49 -17.60 -1.85
N MET A 324 -9.73 -16.60 -1.00
CA MET A 324 -10.78 -16.64 0.02
C MET A 324 -12.14 -16.93 -0.62
N SER A 325 -12.50 -16.20 -1.68
CA SER A 325 -13.79 -16.34 -2.37
C SER A 325 -13.94 -17.71 -3.03
N LEU A 326 -12.89 -18.20 -3.71
CA LEU A 326 -12.86 -19.52 -4.33
C LEU A 326 -12.96 -20.64 -3.30
N ALA A 327 -12.41 -20.45 -2.11
CA ALA A 327 -12.55 -21.40 -1.02
C ALA A 327 -13.96 -21.31 -0.41
N VAL A 328 -14.40 -20.14 0.05
CA VAL A 328 -15.62 -20.01 0.85
C VAL A 328 -16.91 -20.17 0.03
N ALA A 329 -16.96 -19.64 -1.21
CA ALA A 329 -18.22 -19.56 -1.95
C ALA A 329 -18.78 -20.95 -2.30
N PRO A 330 -18.01 -21.91 -2.85
CA PRO A 330 -18.55 -23.24 -3.14
C PRO A 330 -19.03 -23.95 -1.88
N PHE A 331 -18.23 -23.97 -0.81
CA PHE A 331 -18.62 -24.65 0.43
C PHE A 331 -19.83 -24.00 1.10
N GLY A 332 -19.85 -22.66 1.19
CA GLY A 332 -20.94 -21.91 1.80
C GLY A 332 -22.25 -22.05 1.03
N VAL A 333 -22.19 -21.94 -0.31
CA VAL A 333 -23.38 -22.07 -1.17
C VAL A 333 -23.92 -23.49 -1.16
N ILE A 334 -23.06 -24.51 -1.27
CA ILE A 334 -23.49 -25.92 -1.21
C ILE A 334 -24.10 -26.23 0.16
N ALA A 335 -23.48 -25.76 1.25
CA ALA A 335 -24.01 -25.94 2.60
C ALA A 335 -25.39 -25.30 2.74
N ALA A 336 -25.55 -24.04 2.33
CA ALA A 336 -26.84 -23.34 2.39
C ALA A 336 -27.91 -23.99 1.51
N LEU A 337 -27.56 -24.39 0.28
CA LEU A 337 -28.44 -25.10 -0.64
C LEU A 337 -28.89 -26.44 -0.06
N TYR A 338 -27.98 -27.20 0.54
CA TYR A 338 -28.33 -28.43 1.22
C TYR A 338 -29.24 -28.18 2.43
N LEU A 339 -28.87 -27.25 3.32
CA LEU A 339 -29.63 -26.92 4.52
C LEU A 339 -31.04 -26.40 4.21
N ARG A 340 -31.18 -25.60 3.15
CA ARG A 340 -32.45 -24.99 2.77
C ARG A 340 -33.34 -25.89 1.93
N GLU A 341 -32.79 -26.47 0.86
CA GLU A 341 -33.60 -27.19 -0.12
C GLU A 341 -33.68 -28.68 0.20
N TYR A 342 -32.60 -29.32 0.68
CA TYR A 342 -32.55 -30.79 0.80
C TYR A 342 -32.74 -31.32 2.23
N ALA A 343 -32.28 -30.59 3.24
CA ALA A 343 -32.19 -31.10 4.59
C ALA A 343 -33.58 -31.19 5.25
N ARG A 344 -33.84 -32.31 5.93
CA ARG A 344 -35.01 -32.48 6.79
C ARG A 344 -34.72 -31.87 8.16
N GLN A 345 -35.67 -31.09 8.68
CA GLN A 345 -35.58 -30.52 10.03
C GLN A 345 -35.33 -31.63 11.05
N GLY A 346 -34.32 -31.45 11.90
CA GLY A 346 -33.88 -32.47 12.86
C GLY A 346 -32.65 -32.02 13.65
N PRO A 347 -32.17 -32.85 14.60
CA PRO A 347 -31.09 -32.49 15.50
C PRO A 347 -29.78 -32.16 14.76
N LEU A 348 -29.50 -32.82 13.63
CA LEU A 348 -28.31 -32.55 12.83
C LEU A 348 -28.34 -31.14 12.20
N VAL A 349 -29.46 -30.77 11.56
CA VAL A 349 -29.62 -29.43 10.94
C VAL A 349 -29.58 -28.34 12.00
N SER A 350 -30.23 -28.57 13.14
CA SER A 350 -30.17 -27.65 14.28
C SER A 350 -28.75 -27.48 14.80
N GLY A 351 -27.99 -28.59 14.94
CA GLY A 351 -26.60 -28.57 15.38
C GLY A 351 -25.69 -27.79 14.42
N VAL A 352 -25.83 -28.01 13.11
CA VAL A 352 -25.08 -27.25 12.09
C VAL A 352 -25.39 -25.77 12.17
N ARG A 353 -26.67 -25.39 12.28
CA ARG A 353 -27.06 -23.98 12.37
C ARG A 353 -26.53 -23.30 13.65
N ILE A 354 -26.54 -24.01 14.78
CA ILE A 354 -25.93 -23.54 16.03
C ILE A 354 -24.42 -23.36 15.83
N ALA A 355 -23.73 -24.31 15.20
CA ALA A 355 -22.30 -24.21 14.95
C ALA A 355 -21.96 -23.01 14.04
N VAL A 356 -22.73 -22.78 12.98
CA VAL A 356 -22.57 -21.63 12.08
C VAL A 356 -22.77 -20.31 12.82
N ASN A 357 -23.82 -20.20 13.64
CA ASN A 357 -24.08 -19.01 14.45
C ASN A 357 -22.98 -18.77 15.49
N ASN A 358 -22.48 -19.82 16.14
CA ASN A 358 -21.38 -19.71 17.08
C ASN A 358 -20.08 -19.28 16.38
N LEU A 359 -19.80 -19.80 15.18
CA LEU A 359 -18.64 -19.42 14.37
C LEU A 359 -18.69 -17.93 14.02
N ALA A 360 -19.86 -17.38 13.71
CA ALA A 360 -20.07 -15.96 13.46
C ALA A 360 -19.82 -15.08 14.70
N GLY A 361 -19.99 -15.63 15.90
CA GLY A 361 -19.77 -14.93 17.17
C GLY A 361 -18.31 -14.91 17.65
N VAL A 362 -17.41 -15.66 17.00
CA VAL A 362 -15.99 -15.73 17.41
C VAL A 362 -15.26 -14.45 17.00
N PRO A 363 -14.51 -13.78 17.90
CA PRO A 363 -13.72 -12.62 17.55
C PRO A 363 -12.65 -12.91 16.50
N SER A 364 -12.41 -11.97 15.57
CA SER A 364 -11.47 -12.14 14.45
C SER A 364 -10.02 -12.45 14.88
N ILE A 365 -9.57 -11.95 16.04
CA ILE A 365 -8.23 -12.24 16.58
C ILE A 365 -8.03 -13.73 16.87
N VAL A 366 -9.09 -14.42 17.31
CA VAL A 366 -9.06 -15.87 17.60
C VAL A 366 -8.87 -16.65 16.30
N PHE A 367 -9.53 -16.25 15.21
CA PHE A 367 -9.29 -16.84 13.90
C PHE A 367 -7.85 -16.62 13.42
N GLY A 368 -7.24 -15.46 13.69
CA GLY A 368 -5.85 -15.20 13.34
C GLY A 368 -4.87 -16.18 14.01
N VAL A 369 -4.99 -16.35 15.34
CA VAL A 369 -4.15 -17.29 16.11
C VAL A 369 -4.46 -18.75 15.72
N PHE A 370 -5.74 -19.09 15.54
CA PHE A 370 -6.16 -20.40 15.04
C PHE A 370 -5.55 -20.68 13.67
N GLY A 371 -5.58 -19.72 12.75
CA GLY A 371 -5.02 -19.87 11.41
C GLY A 371 -3.52 -20.15 11.46
N LEU A 372 -2.77 -19.42 12.29
CA LEU A 372 -1.34 -19.70 12.48
C LEU A 372 -1.10 -21.12 13.03
N GLY A 373 -1.83 -21.53 14.08
CA GLY A 373 -1.64 -22.83 14.70
C GLY A 373 -2.10 -24.00 13.83
N PHE A 374 -3.32 -23.92 13.29
CA PHE A 374 -3.94 -24.98 12.51
C PHE A 374 -3.40 -25.03 11.08
N PHE A 375 -3.43 -23.92 10.33
CA PHE A 375 -3.06 -23.93 8.92
C PHE A 375 -1.55 -23.91 8.72
N CYS A 376 -0.81 -23.00 9.36
CA CYS A 376 0.64 -22.94 9.18
C CYS A 376 1.32 -24.12 9.88
N TYR A 377 1.23 -24.23 11.20
CA TYR A 377 2.00 -25.24 11.94
C TYR A 377 1.43 -26.65 11.85
N GLY A 378 0.11 -26.80 11.93
CA GLY A 378 -0.56 -28.09 11.81
C GLY A 378 -0.50 -28.62 10.38
N VAL A 379 -1.32 -28.07 9.49
CA VAL A 379 -1.45 -28.55 8.10
C VAL A 379 -0.16 -28.32 7.33
N GLY A 380 0.35 -27.09 7.28
CA GLY A 380 1.53 -26.72 6.51
C GLY A 380 2.79 -27.44 6.99
N GLY A 381 3.04 -27.48 8.30
CA GLY A 381 4.15 -28.22 8.90
C GLY A 381 4.09 -29.72 8.62
N THR A 382 2.90 -30.32 8.70
CA THR A 382 2.72 -31.74 8.35
C THR A 382 2.99 -31.99 6.87
N LEU A 383 2.49 -31.14 5.98
CA LEU A 383 2.77 -31.23 4.54
C LEU A 383 4.26 -31.14 4.24
N ASP A 384 4.98 -30.22 4.89
CA ASP A 384 6.43 -30.12 4.72
C ASP A 384 7.16 -31.35 5.25
N SER A 385 6.74 -31.92 6.38
CA SER A 385 7.37 -33.13 6.92
C SER A 385 7.21 -34.35 6.00
N ILE A 386 6.08 -34.45 5.29
CA ILE A 386 5.77 -35.59 4.41
C ILE A 386 6.35 -35.40 3.00
N PHE A 387 6.21 -34.20 2.43
CA PHE A 387 6.49 -33.94 1.01
C PHE A 387 7.77 -33.15 0.77
N PHE A 388 8.27 -32.41 1.76
CA PHE A 388 9.45 -31.54 1.63
C PHE A 388 10.44 -31.65 2.82
N PRO A 389 10.75 -32.87 3.33
CA PRO A 389 11.62 -33.03 4.49
C PRO A 389 13.03 -32.43 4.26
N GLU A 390 13.51 -32.38 3.03
CA GLU A 390 14.79 -31.79 2.65
C GLU A 390 14.88 -30.27 2.87
N LYS A 391 13.74 -29.56 2.97
CA LYS A 391 13.70 -28.11 3.18
C LYS A 391 13.73 -27.70 4.66
N LEU A 392 13.50 -28.64 5.59
CA LEU A 392 13.48 -28.33 7.01
C LEU A 392 14.90 -27.97 7.51
N PRO A 393 15.05 -26.94 8.37
CA PRO A 393 14.03 -26.27 9.18
C PRO A 393 13.38 -25.03 8.55
N ALA A 394 13.52 -24.78 7.24
CA ALA A 394 12.89 -23.69 6.51
C ALA A 394 11.66 -24.19 5.72
N PRO A 395 10.50 -24.36 6.39
CA PRO A 395 9.30 -24.93 5.77
C PRO A 395 8.80 -24.14 4.56
N THR A 396 8.17 -24.83 3.59
CA THR A 396 7.51 -24.17 2.46
C THR A 396 6.08 -23.78 2.84
N PHE A 397 5.32 -24.75 3.34
CA PHE A 397 3.92 -24.58 3.73
C PHE A 397 3.77 -24.23 5.21
N GLY A 398 4.71 -24.58 6.08
CA GLY A 398 4.70 -24.26 7.51
C GLY A 398 4.98 -22.80 7.86
N THR A 399 4.95 -21.88 6.89
CA THR A 399 5.18 -20.45 7.06
C THR A 399 3.90 -19.64 6.87
N GLY A 400 3.85 -18.43 7.43
CA GLY A 400 2.78 -17.48 7.12
C GLY A 400 2.82 -17.09 5.65
N GLY A 401 1.65 -17.05 5.00
CA GLY A 401 1.56 -16.71 3.58
C GLY A 401 0.14 -16.45 3.11
N ILE A 402 0.03 -15.95 1.87
CA ILE A 402 -1.23 -15.55 1.24
C ILE A 402 -2.25 -16.69 1.28
N LEU A 403 -1.83 -17.94 1.02
CA LEU A 403 -2.71 -19.11 1.03
C LEU A 403 -3.40 -19.29 2.40
N TRP A 404 -2.64 -19.38 3.49
CA TRP A 404 -3.19 -19.63 4.82
C TRP A 404 -3.97 -18.45 5.37
N ALA A 405 -3.52 -17.22 5.09
CA ALA A 405 -4.28 -16.01 5.42
C ALA A 405 -5.66 -16.05 4.73
N SER A 406 -5.70 -16.40 3.44
CA SER A 406 -6.94 -16.50 2.67
C SER A 406 -7.88 -17.60 3.18
N LEU A 407 -7.34 -18.77 3.54
CA LEU A 407 -8.15 -19.86 4.09
C LEU A 407 -8.68 -19.55 5.50
N THR A 408 -7.92 -18.80 6.29
CA THR A 408 -8.38 -18.30 7.59
C THR A 408 -9.51 -17.30 7.42
N LEU A 409 -9.38 -16.36 6.48
CA LEU A 409 -10.45 -15.43 6.11
C LEU A 409 -11.67 -16.17 5.53
N ALA A 410 -11.46 -17.23 4.75
CA ALA A 410 -12.53 -18.05 4.23
C ALA A 410 -13.33 -18.67 5.38
N LEU A 411 -12.66 -19.28 6.36
CA LEU A 411 -13.31 -19.85 7.54
C LEU A 411 -14.12 -18.81 8.32
N LEU A 412 -13.57 -17.61 8.50
CA LEU A 412 -14.26 -16.50 9.17
C LEU A 412 -15.52 -16.05 8.40
N THR A 413 -15.49 -16.10 7.08
CA THR A 413 -16.59 -15.63 6.21
C THR A 413 -17.62 -16.70 5.86
N VAL A 414 -17.35 -17.99 6.15
CA VAL A 414 -18.30 -19.10 5.93
C VAL A 414 -19.71 -18.79 6.44
N PRO A 415 -19.93 -18.31 7.69
CA PRO A 415 -21.27 -18.11 8.22
C PRO A 415 -22.05 -17.05 7.47
N VAL A 416 -21.37 -15.97 7.08
CA VAL A 416 -21.98 -14.87 6.32
C VAL A 416 -22.47 -15.38 4.97
N VAL A 417 -21.65 -16.17 4.26
CA VAL A 417 -22.01 -16.75 2.97
C VAL A 417 -23.18 -17.73 3.10
N ILE A 418 -23.17 -18.59 4.13
CA ILE A 418 -24.26 -19.55 4.37
C ILE A 418 -25.58 -18.81 4.61
N VAL A 419 -25.59 -17.85 5.55
CA VAL A 419 -26.82 -17.12 5.90
C VAL A 419 -27.34 -16.30 4.73
N ALA A 420 -26.46 -15.56 4.04
CA ALA A 420 -26.86 -14.78 2.87
C ALA A 420 -27.42 -15.67 1.74
N THR A 421 -26.84 -16.84 1.52
CA THR A 421 -27.34 -17.80 0.53
C THR A 421 -28.67 -18.42 0.98
N GLU A 422 -28.83 -18.80 2.25
CA GLU A 422 -30.11 -19.32 2.76
C GLU A 422 -31.25 -18.29 2.60
N GLU A 423 -30.97 -17.02 2.90
CA GLU A 423 -31.93 -15.92 2.74
C GLU A 423 -32.27 -15.66 1.27
N ALA A 424 -31.26 -15.68 0.39
CA ALA A 424 -31.46 -15.55 -1.05
C ALA A 424 -32.35 -16.70 -1.59
N LEU A 425 -32.06 -17.95 -1.23
CA LEU A 425 -32.89 -19.10 -1.59
C LEU A 425 -34.31 -19.00 -1.00
N ALA A 426 -34.44 -18.48 0.22
CA ALA A 426 -35.73 -18.30 0.88
C ALA A 426 -36.61 -17.25 0.18
N SER A 427 -36.01 -16.26 -0.48
CA SER A 427 -36.73 -15.18 -1.16
C SER A 427 -37.46 -15.63 -2.43
N VAL A 428 -37.09 -16.77 -3.02
CA VAL A 428 -37.74 -17.29 -4.24
C VAL A 428 -39.19 -17.68 -3.94
N PRO A 429 -40.20 -17.20 -4.69
CA PRO A 429 -41.61 -17.54 -4.47
C PRO A 429 -41.90 -19.04 -4.59
N ARG A 430 -42.83 -19.54 -3.77
CA ARG A 430 -43.26 -20.95 -3.85
C ARG A 430 -43.93 -21.30 -5.18
N SER A 431 -44.71 -20.37 -5.75
CA SER A 431 -45.40 -20.55 -7.03
C SER A 431 -44.44 -20.87 -8.19
N MET A 432 -43.24 -20.27 -8.21
CA MET A 432 -42.19 -20.57 -9.20
C MET A 432 -41.71 -22.01 -9.08
N ARG A 433 -41.51 -22.50 -7.84
CA ARG A 433 -41.11 -23.89 -7.57
C ARG A 433 -42.21 -24.88 -7.97
N GLU A 434 -43.44 -24.61 -7.56
CA GLU A 434 -44.61 -25.46 -7.86
C GLU A 434 -44.89 -25.52 -9.36
N GLY A 435 -44.77 -24.39 -10.08
CA GLY A 435 -44.90 -24.36 -11.55
C GLY A 435 -43.83 -25.20 -12.25
N SER A 436 -42.59 -25.19 -11.77
CA SER A 436 -41.52 -26.06 -12.27
C SER A 436 -41.84 -27.54 -12.07
N TYR A 437 -42.32 -27.92 -10.88
CA TYR A 437 -42.73 -29.30 -10.60
C TYR A 437 -43.94 -29.74 -11.43
N ALA A 438 -44.89 -28.84 -11.70
CA ALA A 438 -46.04 -29.12 -12.57
C ALA A 438 -45.63 -29.44 -14.02
N CYS A 439 -44.52 -28.86 -14.49
CA CYS A 439 -43.91 -29.16 -15.79
C CYS A 439 -43.09 -30.48 -15.79
N GLY A 440 -43.13 -31.27 -14.71
CA GLY A 440 -42.38 -32.52 -14.58
C GLY A 440 -40.89 -32.33 -14.28
N ALA A 441 -40.45 -31.13 -13.89
CA ALA A 441 -39.05 -30.90 -13.53
C ALA A 441 -38.70 -31.56 -12.19
N SER A 442 -37.51 -32.15 -12.10
CA SER A 442 -36.98 -32.68 -10.84
C SER A 442 -36.58 -31.54 -9.88
N LYS A 443 -36.35 -31.90 -8.61
CA LYS A 443 -35.87 -30.95 -7.59
C LYS A 443 -34.55 -30.28 -7.99
N TRP A 444 -33.60 -31.05 -8.51
CA TRP A 444 -32.34 -30.51 -9.01
C TRP A 444 -32.53 -29.61 -10.24
N GLN A 445 -33.41 -29.98 -11.17
CA GLN A 445 -33.71 -29.14 -12.34
C GLN A 445 -34.35 -27.81 -11.92
N THR A 446 -35.23 -27.83 -10.92
CA THR A 446 -35.86 -26.63 -10.35
C THR A 446 -34.81 -25.74 -9.67
N VAL A 447 -33.94 -26.32 -8.84
CA VAL A 447 -32.88 -25.57 -8.14
C VAL A 447 -31.82 -25.02 -9.09
N ARG A 448 -31.57 -25.64 -10.25
CA ARG A 448 -30.57 -25.17 -11.20
C ARG A 448 -31.11 -24.13 -12.20
N ARG A 449 -32.41 -24.18 -12.51
CA ARG A 449 -33.01 -23.38 -13.61
C ARG A 449 -33.95 -22.27 -13.13
N ILE A 450 -34.49 -22.38 -11.93
CA ILE A 450 -35.55 -21.49 -11.42
C ILE A 450 -35.08 -20.72 -10.17
N VAL A 451 -34.44 -21.44 -9.26
CA VAL A 451 -33.74 -20.88 -8.09
C VAL A 451 -32.33 -20.51 -8.51
#